data_AF-A0A7L0R5U0-F1
#
_entry.id   AF-A0A7L0R5U0-F1
#
_cell.length_a   1.000
_cell.length_b   1.000
_cell.length_c   1.000
_cell.angle_alpha   90.00
_cell.angle_beta   90.00
_cell.angle_gamma   90.00
#
_symmetry.space_group_name_H-M   'P 1'
#
loop_
_entity.id
_entity.type
_entity.pdbx_description
1 polymer ?
#
loop_
_entity_poly.entity_id
_entity_poly.type
_entity_poly.pdbx_seq_one_letter_code
_entity_poly.pdbx_strand_id
1 'polypeptide(L)'
;MLVRAITAPGLRRWCRGQRGAAAACFPLGRALLGVRGAEAAAFLQGLLTNDVTQLVAEGDGPPALYAHALNVQGRCLYDVILYRLHRSTAEEPHILLECDSSVLASIQQHLKLYKIRRKVTISPCPDLSLWAVIPGDTSSLPKCADQAVLLTPDPRAEVMGWRLIAKKGANLSEIIPGSQVGDVQDYHRHRYKQG
;
A
#
# COMPACT_ATOMS: atom_id res chain seq x y z
N MET A 1 3.04 -20.19 11.03
CA MET A 1 1.59 -20.49 11.14
C MET A 1 0.98 -20.27 9.76
N LEU A 2 0.32 -21.29 9.20
CA LEU A 2 -0.15 -21.33 7.81
C LEU A 2 -1.33 -20.36 7.63
N VAL A 3 -1.15 -19.23 6.94
CA VAL A 3 -2.27 -18.39 6.52
C VAL A 3 -2.88 -19.03 5.29
N ARG A 4 -4.01 -19.74 5.45
CA ARG A 4 -4.81 -20.25 4.33
C ARG A 4 -5.49 -19.07 3.65
N ALA A 5 -5.16 -18.83 2.38
CA ALA A 5 -5.87 -17.87 1.54
C ALA A 5 -7.31 -18.37 1.30
N ILE A 6 -8.30 -17.65 1.83
CA ILE A 6 -9.71 -17.89 1.55
C ILE A 6 -10.02 -17.17 0.24
N THR A 7 -9.98 -17.89 -0.88
CA THR A 7 -10.18 -17.25 -2.20
C THR A 7 -11.61 -16.72 -2.31
N ALA A 8 -11.79 -15.39 -2.33
CA ALA A 8 -13.08 -14.76 -2.58
C ALA A 8 -13.65 -15.16 -3.96
N PRO A 9 -14.96 -15.44 -4.10
CA PRO A 9 -15.58 -15.91 -5.35
C PRO A 9 -15.34 -15.00 -6.57
N GLY A 10 -15.14 -13.69 -6.34
CA GLY A 10 -14.93 -12.69 -7.39
C GLY A 10 -13.59 -12.82 -8.12
N LEU A 11 -12.53 -13.28 -7.44
CA LEU A 11 -11.18 -13.38 -8.01
C LEU A 11 -11.09 -14.48 -9.09
N ARG A 12 -11.87 -15.57 -8.90
CA ARG A 12 -11.93 -16.70 -9.84
C ARG A 12 -12.48 -16.30 -11.21
N ARG A 13 -13.28 -15.23 -11.32
CA ARG A 13 -13.89 -14.82 -12.60
C ARG A 13 -12.88 -14.16 -13.53
N TRP A 14 -11.80 -13.57 -13.00
CA TRP A 14 -10.72 -13.00 -13.81
C TRP A 14 -9.78 -14.08 -14.36
N CYS A 15 -9.57 -15.15 -13.60
CA CYS A 15 -8.77 -16.32 -14.02
C CYS A 15 -9.54 -17.32 -14.91
N ARG A 16 -10.81 -17.06 -15.28
CA ARG A 16 -11.60 -17.93 -16.19
C ARG A 16 -11.05 -17.84 -17.61
N GLY A 17 -9.95 -18.56 -17.83
CA GLY A 17 -9.27 -18.70 -19.12
C GLY A 17 -7.88 -19.33 -18.99
N GLN A 18 -7.25 -19.29 -17.81
CA GLN A 18 -5.91 -19.78 -17.58
C GLN A 18 -5.86 -20.64 -16.31
N ARG A 19 -6.18 -21.94 -16.45
CA ARG A 19 -5.88 -22.91 -15.38
C ARG A 19 -4.37 -22.92 -15.15
N GLY A 20 -3.93 -22.59 -13.94
CA GLY A 20 -2.51 -22.45 -13.60
C GLY A 20 -1.93 -21.05 -13.84
N ALA A 21 -2.76 -20.01 -13.91
CA ALA A 21 -2.31 -18.62 -14.04
C ALA A 21 -1.37 -18.23 -12.89
N ALA A 22 -0.22 -17.69 -13.25
CA ALA A 22 0.68 -17.08 -12.29
C ALA A 22 0.15 -15.74 -11.77
N ALA A 23 0.71 -15.22 -10.69
CA ALA A 23 0.34 -13.91 -10.16
C ALA A 23 0.60 -12.81 -11.20
N ALA A 24 -0.33 -11.87 -11.32
CA ALA A 24 -0.19 -10.72 -12.21
C ALA A 24 0.20 -9.47 -11.39
N CYS A 25 1.30 -8.83 -11.77
CA CYS A 25 1.84 -7.63 -11.15
C CYS A 25 1.59 -6.42 -12.05
N PHE A 26 0.98 -5.37 -11.51
CA PHE A 26 0.59 -4.17 -12.26
C PHE A 26 1.30 -2.95 -11.67
N PRO A 27 2.03 -2.17 -12.48
CA PRO A 27 2.64 -0.93 -12.00
C PRO A 27 1.54 0.07 -11.65
N LEU A 28 1.72 0.77 -10.54
CA LEU A 28 0.76 1.78 -10.09
C LEU A 28 1.28 3.18 -10.41
N GLY A 29 0.40 4.04 -10.96
CA GLY A 29 0.65 5.48 -11.17
C GLY A 29 0.63 6.29 -9.86
N ARG A 30 1.19 5.71 -8.79
CA ARG A 30 1.12 6.22 -7.42
C ARG A 30 2.50 6.50 -6.88
N ALA A 31 2.58 7.40 -5.91
CA ALA A 31 3.82 7.84 -5.31
C ALA A 31 3.80 7.66 -3.78
N LEU A 32 4.98 7.64 -3.18
CA LEU A 32 5.17 7.47 -1.74
C LEU A 32 5.76 8.71 -1.08
N LEU A 33 5.22 9.03 0.09
CA LEU A 33 5.82 9.91 1.08
C LEU A 33 6.22 9.08 2.30
N GLY A 34 7.46 9.19 2.74
CA GLY A 34 7.91 8.74 4.04
C GLY A 34 7.54 9.75 5.11
N VAL A 35 6.84 9.30 6.14
CA VAL A 35 6.49 10.07 7.34
C VAL A 35 7.15 9.37 8.53
N ARG A 36 8.13 10.04 9.13
CA ARG A 36 8.94 9.50 10.23
C ARG A 36 8.95 10.44 11.42
N GLY A 37 9.11 9.92 12.63
CA GLY A 37 9.25 10.76 13.81
C GLY A 37 8.44 10.23 14.99
N ALA A 38 8.86 10.54 16.21
CA ALA A 38 8.15 10.20 17.44
C ALA A 38 6.67 10.64 17.44
N GLU A 39 6.33 11.73 16.74
CA GLU A 39 4.96 12.25 16.66
C GLU A 39 4.22 11.85 15.36
N ALA A 40 4.80 11.00 14.50
CA ALA A 40 4.27 10.73 13.16
C ALA A 40 2.84 10.16 13.18
N ALA A 41 2.57 9.17 14.04
CA ALA A 41 1.24 8.57 14.14
C ALA A 41 0.20 9.57 14.66
N ALA A 42 0.50 10.27 15.77
CA ALA A 42 -0.38 11.29 16.33
C ALA A 42 -0.61 12.49 15.38
N PHE A 43 0.39 12.82 14.56
CA PHE A 43 0.28 13.81 13.50
C PHE A 43 -0.68 13.38 12.39
N LEU A 44 -0.52 12.17 11.87
CA LEU A 44 -1.39 11.64 10.82
C LEU A 44 -2.82 11.39 11.33
N GLN A 45 -2.98 10.95 12.58
CA GLN A 45 -4.29 10.74 13.21
C GLN A 45 -5.18 11.99 13.15
N GLY A 46 -4.59 13.18 13.29
CA GLY A 46 -5.34 14.44 13.25
C GLY A 46 -5.73 14.90 11.84
N LEU A 47 -5.23 14.26 10.80
CA LEU A 47 -5.37 14.70 9.40
C LEU A 47 -6.08 13.69 8.51
N LEU A 48 -6.24 12.45 8.97
CA LEU A 48 -6.78 11.34 8.20
C LEU A 48 -8.04 10.78 8.85
N THR A 49 -8.92 10.21 8.03
CA THR A 49 -10.24 9.72 8.47
C THR A 49 -10.21 8.39 9.21
N ASN A 50 -9.12 7.63 9.13
CA ASN A 50 -9.01 6.30 9.73
C ASN A 50 -8.08 6.35 10.94
N ASP A 51 -8.21 5.36 11.83
CA ASP A 51 -7.43 5.26 13.05
C ASP A 51 -6.00 4.77 12.77
N VAL A 52 -5.11 5.72 12.51
CA VAL A 52 -3.68 5.52 12.26
C VAL A 52 -2.97 4.93 13.48
N THR A 53 -3.52 5.06 14.69
CA THR A 53 -2.89 4.50 15.90
C THR A 53 -2.78 2.98 15.85
N GLN A 54 -3.64 2.32 15.07
CA GLN A 54 -3.57 0.87 14.82
C GLN A 54 -2.28 0.44 14.10
N LEU A 55 -1.63 1.34 13.35
CA LEU A 55 -0.33 1.08 12.71
C LEU A 55 0.85 1.15 13.70
N VAL A 56 0.65 1.62 14.92
CA VAL A 56 1.73 1.73 15.93
C VAL A 56 1.39 1.02 17.23
N ALA A 57 0.23 0.38 17.30
CA ALA A 57 -0.20 -0.36 18.48
C ALA A 57 0.71 -1.59 18.74
N GLU A 58 0.93 -1.91 20.01
CA GLU A 58 1.65 -3.12 20.39
C GLU A 58 0.86 -4.37 19.97
N GLY A 59 1.54 -5.31 19.32
CA GLY A 59 0.95 -6.58 18.86
C GLY A 59 0.69 -6.65 17.36
N ASP A 60 -0.37 -7.37 16.99
CA ASP A 60 -0.68 -7.75 15.59
C ASP A 60 -1.54 -6.69 14.88
N GLY A 61 -1.12 -5.43 15.00
CA GLY A 61 -1.75 -4.31 14.29
C GLY A 61 -1.62 -4.47 12.76
N PRO A 62 -2.58 -3.94 11.97
CA PRO A 62 -2.58 -4.15 10.53
C PRO A 62 -1.29 -3.59 9.89
N PRO A 63 -0.74 -4.27 8.87
CA PRO A 63 0.45 -3.78 8.15
C PRO A 63 0.14 -2.55 7.28
N ALA A 64 -1.12 -2.33 6.92
CA ALA A 64 -1.56 -1.22 6.09
C ALA A 64 -2.98 -0.75 6.45
N LEU A 65 -3.27 0.53 6.20
CA LEU A 65 -4.60 1.13 6.37
C LEU A 65 -4.98 1.98 5.17
N TYR A 66 -6.26 1.94 4.78
CA TYR A 66 -6.82 2.90 3.82
C TYR A 66 -7.45 4.08 4.57
N ALA A 67 -7.22 5.30 4.10
CA ALA A 67 -7.81 6.49 4.67
C ALA A 67 -8.02 7.57 3.59
N HIS A 68 -8.77 8.61 3.97
CA HIS A 68 -8.84 9.85 3.20
C HIS A 68 -8.25 11.00 4.01
N ALA A 69 -7.70 11.99 3.33
CA ALA A 69 -7.47 13.32 3.86
C ALA A 69 -8.61 14.22 3.40
N LEU A 70 -9.21 14.96 4.33
CA LEU A 70 -10.37 15.83 4.05
C LEU A 70 -9.99 17.31 4.15
N ASN A 71 -10.79 18.15 3.51
CA ASN A 71 -10.78 19.57 3.83
C ASN A 71 -11.66 19.86 5.06
N VAL A 72 -11.64 21.12 5.52
CA VAL A 72 -12.43 21.56 6.68
C VAL A 72 -13.95 21.48 6.47
N GLN A 73 -14.40 21.36 5.21
CA GLN A 73 -15.80 21.14 4.85
C GLN A 73 -16.17 19.65 4.76
N GLY A 74 -15.26 18.74 5.11
CA GLY A 74 -15.49 17.29 5.07
C GLY A 74 -15.44 16.67 3.67
N ARG A 75 -14.94 17.38 2.65
CA ARG A 75 -14.78 16.83 1.29
C ARG A 75 -13.43 16.13 1.15
N CYS A 76 -13.42 15.00 0.46
CA CYS A 76 -12.20 14.25 0.18
C CYS A 76 -11.24 15.06 -0.70
N LEU A 77 -10.04 15.28 -0.20
CA LEU A 77 -8.93 15.85 -0.96
C LEU A 77 -8.08 14.73 -1.59
N TYR A 78 -7.71 13.73 -0.78
CA TYR A 78 -6.77 12.68 -1.18
C TYR A 78 -7.21 11.33 -0.63
N ASP A 79 -7.19 10.28 -1.46
CA ASP A 79 -7.20 8.90 -1.02
C ASP A 79 -5.77 8.44 -0.74
N VAL A 80 -5.56 7.76 0.39
CA VAL A 80 -4.23 7.33 0.81
C VAL A 80 -4.24 5.90 1.33
N ILE A 81 -3.15 5.18 1.08
CA ILE A 81 -2.84 3.94 1.79
C ILE A 81 -1.61 4.17 2.64
N LEU A 82 -1.72 3.88 3.92
CA LEU A 82 -0.66 3.97 4.90
C LEU A 82 -0.04 2.59 5.09
N TYR A 83 1.28 2.54 5.21
CA TYR A 83 2.02 1.30 5.44
C TYR A 83 2.97 1.43 6.61
N ARG A 84 2.96 0.42 7.49
CA ARG A 84 3.89 0.32 8.61
C ARG A 84 5.23 -0.25 8.14
N LEU A 85 6.32 0.49 8.34
CA LEU A 85 7.67 0.01 8.06
C LEU A 85 8.51 -0.29 9.31
N HIS A 86 8.16 0.27 10.46
CA HIS A 86 8.82 -0.06 11.72
C HIS A 86 8.37 -1.44 12.21
N ARG A 87 9.31 -2.21 12.78
CA ARG A 87 9.07 -3.61 13.16
C ARG A 87 8.57 -3.76 14.59
N SER A 88 8.94 -2.83 15.46
CA SER A 88 8.65 -2.84 16.89
C SER A 88 8.21 -1.46 17.36
N THR A 89 7.42 -1.40 18.43
CA THR A 89 6.99 -0.15 19.09
C THR A 89 8.12 0.58 19.79
N ALA A 90 9.27 -0.07 20.00
CA ALA A 90 10.49 0.57 20.47
C ALA A 90 11.21 1.38 19.38
N GLU A 91 10.93 1.11 18.10
CA GLU A 91 11.48 1.88 16.98
C GLU A 91 10.68 3.17 16.78
N GLU A 92 11.35 4.22 16.32
CA GLU A 92 10.65 5.44 15.94
C GLU A 92 9.65 5.16 14.80
N PRO A 93 8.39 5.63 14.91
CA PRO A 93 7.38 5.37 13.90
C PRO A 93 7.86 5.77 12.50
N HIS A 94 7.84 4.80 11.60
CA HIS A 94 8.13 4.95 10.19
C HIS A 94 6.96 4.43 9.37
N ILE A 95 6.26 5.37 8.72
CA ILE A 95 5.04 5.13 7.95
C ILE A 95 5.27 5.61 6.52
N LEU A 96 4.92 4.78 5.54
CA LEU A 96 4.81 5.22 4.14
C LEU A 96 3.36 5.61 3.85
N LEU A 97 3.19 6.66 3.08
CA LEU A 97 1.89 7.14 2.60
C LEU A 97 1.88 7.07 1.07
N GLU A 98 1.07 6.17 0.52
CA GLU A 98 0.72 6.08 -0.90
C GLU A 98 -0.34 7.11 -1.24
N CYS A 99 -0.12 7.84 -2.34
CA CYS A 99 -1.06 8.79 -2.91
C CYS A 99 -0.99 8.75 -4.45
N ASP A 100 -1.93 9.42 -5.13
CA ASP A 100 -1.80 9.60 -6.59
C ASP A 100 -0.52 10.40 -6.92
N SER A 101 0.21 9.98 -7.95
CA SER A 101 1.46 10.63 -8.32
C SER A 101 1.28 12.10 -8.73
N SER A 102 0.13 12.46 -9.32
CA SER A 102 -0.18 13.82 -9.73
C SER A 102 -0.39 14.79 -8.57
N VAL A 103 -0.74 14.28 -7.38
CA VAL A 103 -1.01 15.12 -6.18
C VAL A 103 0.11 15.07 -5.14
N LEU A 104 1.23 14.38 -5.42
CA LEU A 104 2.34 14.18 -4.47
C LEU A 104 2.84 15.50 -3.85
N ALA A 105 3.04 16.52 -4.69
CA ALA A 105 3.50 17.84 -4.21
C ALA A 105 2.43 18.53 -3.35
N SER A 106 1.17 18.45 -3.76
CA SER A 106 0.03 19.07 -3.07
C SER A 106 -0.21 18.44 -1.70
N ILE A 107 -0.20 17.11 -1.59
CA ILE A 107 -0.36 16.43 -0.31
C ILE A 107 0.87 16.67 0.59
N GLN A 108 2.08 16.69 0.05
CA GLN A 108 3.27 17.03 0.84
C GLN A 108 3.18 18.45 1.42
N GLN A 109 2.75 19.42 0.61
CA GLN A 109 2.55 20.80 1.06
C GLN A 109 1.44 20.88 2.12
N HIS A 110 0.33 20.18 1.91
CA HIS A 110 -0.77 20.09 2.87
C HIS A 110 -0.29 19.55 4.21
N LEU A 111 0.43 18.42 4.23
CA LEU A 111 0.99 17.88 5.48
C LEU A 111 1.99 18.85 6.14
N LYS A 112 2.85 19.51 5.35
CA LYS A 112 3.81 20.49 5.88
C LYS A 112 3.13 21.68 6.59
N LEU A 113 1.96 22.12 6.11
CA LEU A 113 1.18 23.19 6.73
C LEU A 113 0.82 22.85 8.19
N TYR A 114 0.46 21.60 8.48
CA TYR A 114 0.06 21.14 9.81
C TYR A 114 1.22 20.60 10.66
N LYS A 115 2.44 20.51 10.10
CA LYS A 115 3.62 19.96 10.77
C LYS A 115 4.27 20.92 11.78
N ILE A 116 3.82 22.17 11.89
CA ILE A 116 4.50 23.23 12.64
C ILE A 116 4.83 22.76 14.07
N ARG A 117 6.12 22.86 14.44
CA ARG A 117 6.69 22.44 15.74
C ARG A 117 6.53 20.96 16.12
N ARG A 118 6.06 20.09 15.21
CA ARG A 118 6.01 18.65 15.44
C ARG A 118 7.30 17.96 15.01
N LYS A 119 7.76 17.00 15.81
CA LYS A 119 8.90 16.10 15.55
C LYS A 119 8.52 15.05 14.51
N VAL A 120 8.29 15.50 13.29
CA VAL A 120 7.93 14.66 12.14
C VAL A 120 8.74 15.09 10.92
N THR A 121 9.27 14.14 10.17
CA THR A 121 9.95 14.35 8.88
C THR A 121 9.07 13.80 7.76
N ILE A 122 8.93 14.56 6.69
CA ILE A 122 8.07 14.23 5.55
C ILE A 122 8.89 14.39 4.26
N SER A 123 9.15 13.27 3.58
CA SER A 123 10.02 13.24 2.39
C SER A 123 9.46 12.33 1.31
N PRO A 124 9.55 12.70 0.02
CA PRO A 124 9.24 11.77 -1.08
C PRO A 124 10.22 10.60 -1.11
N CYS A 125 9.75 9.45 -1.57
CA CYS A 125 10.54 8.22 -1.74
C CYS A 125 10.60 7.81 -3.23
N PRO A 126 11.35 8.55 -4.08
CA PRO A 126 11.44 8.30 -5.53
C PRO A 126 12.23 7.03 -5.89
N ASP A 127 12.94 6.47 -4.93
CA ASP A 127 13.73 5.24 -4.98
C ASP A 127 12.87 3.98 -4.81
N LEU A 128 11.58 4.14 -4.54
CA LEU A 128 10.61 3.05 -4.39
C LEU A 128 9.63 2.99 -5.56
N SER A 129 9.12 1.80 -5.83
CA SER A 129 8.11 1.52 -6.86
C SER A 129 6.95 0.73 -6.25
N LEU A 130 5.73 1.04 -6.70
CA LEU A 130 4.48 0.48 -6.20
C LEU A 130 3.81 -0.39 -7.24
N TRP A 131 3.35 -1.54 -6.79
CA TRP A 131 2.71 -2.54 -7.62
C TRP A 131 1.45 -3.08 -6.94
N ALA A 132 0.41 -3.33 -7.73
CA ALA A 132 -0.69 -4.19 -7.32
C ALA A 132 -0.39 -5.61 -7.78
N VAL A 133 -0.63 -6.59 -6.92
CA VAL A 133 -0.42 -8.00 -7.22
C VAL A 133 -1.76 -8.71 -7.08
N ILE A 134 -2.27 -9.22 -8.19
CA ILE A 134 -3.46 -10.06 -8.22
C ILE A 134 -3.00 -11.51 -8.23
N PRO A 135 -3.23 -12.28 -7.15
CA PRO A 135 -2.79 -13.67 -7.10
C PRO A 135 -3.59 -14.50 -8.13
N GLY A 136 -2.88 -15.40 -8.80
CA GLY A 136 -3.49 -16.40 -9.66
C GLY A 136 -4.05 -17.58 -8.86
N ASP A 137 -4.37 -18.68 -9.56
CA ASP A 137 -4.97 -19.89 -8.94
C ASP A 137 -4.00 -20.62 -7.98
N THR A 138 -2.69 -20.40 -8.12
CA THR A 138 -1.68 -20.92 -7.17
C THR A 138 -1.66 -20.06 -5.91
N SER A 139 -2.35 -20.56 -4.88
CA SER A 139 -2.80 -19.89 -3.65
C SER A 139 -1.73 -19.46 -2.63
N SER A 140 -0.47 -19.29 -3.02
CA SER A 140 0.57 -18.81 -2.09
C SER A 140 1.45 -17.77 -2.77
N LEU A 141 1.28 -16.50 -2.38
CA LEU A 141 2.30 -15.51 -2.66
C LEU A 141 3.57 -15.86 -1.85
N PRO A 142 4.75 -15.83 -2.48
CA PRO A 142 5.99 -16.24 -1.84
C PRO A 142 6.40 -15.28 -0.72
N LYS A 143 7.26 -15.79 0.18
CA LYS A 143 7.93 -14.98 1.20
C LYS A 143 8.68 -13.84 0.51
N CYS A 144 8.46 -12.61 0.99
CA CYS A 144 9.12 -11.38 0.55
C CYS A 144 10.63 -11.62 0.34
N ALA A 145 11.12 -11.54 -0.91
CA ALA A 145 12.56 -11.56 -1.17
C ALA A 145 13.22 -10.29 -0.61
N ASP A 146 14.55 -10.31 -0.39
CA ASP A 146 15.32 -9.20 0.20
C ASP A 146 15.16 -7.85 -0.55
N GLN A 147 14.74 -7.88 -1.81
CA GLN A 147 14.52 -6.68 -2.63
C GLN A 147 13.16 -6.01 -2.41
N ALA A 148 12.20 -6.71 -1.82
CA ALA A 148 10.90 -6.16 -1.50
C ALA A 148 10.92 -5.51 -0.12
N VAL A 149 10.52 -4.24 -0.09
CA VAL A 149 10.41 -3.46 1.15
C VAL A 149 9.18 -3.89 1.93
N LEU A 150 8.09 -4.15 1.22
CA LEU A 150 6.82 -4.57 1.82
C LEU A 150 5.98 -5.35 0.81
N LEU A 151 5.36 -6.44 1.27
CA LEU A 151 4.29 -7.14 0.56
C LEU A 151 3.14 -7.36 1.56
N THR A 152 1.99 -6.74 1.29
CA THR A 152 0.85 -6.73 2.22
C THR A 152 -0.48 -6.87 1.47
N PRO A 153 -1.53 -7.44 2.07
CA PRO A 153 -2.86 -7.39 1.48
C PRO A 153 -3.30 -5.94 1.25
N ASP A 154 -4.08 -5.70 0.19
CA ASP A 154 -4.66 -4.38 -0.05
C ASP A 154 -5.71 -4.09 1.03
N PRO A 155 -5.56 -3.01 1.82
CA PRO A 155 -6.40 -2.77 2.98
C PRO A 155 -7.83 -2.33 2.63
N ARG A 156 -8.15 -2.11 1.35
CA ARG A 156 -9.49 -1.70 0.91
C ARG A 156 -10.44 -2.88 0.80
N ALA A 157 -9.98 -3.96 0.16
CA ALA A 157 -10.77 -5.16 -0.04
C ALA A 157 -9.86 -6.31 -0.51
N GLU A 158 -10.17 -7.54 -0.11
CA GLU A 158 -9.42 -8.73 -0.52
C GLU A 158 -9.38 -8.90 -2.04
N VAL A 159 -10.46 -8.53 -2.74
CA VAL A 159 -10.54 -8.62 -4.21
C VAL A 159 -9.55 -7.71 -4.93
N MET A 160 -8.99 -6.71 -4.24
CA MET A 160 -7.94 -5.83 -4.76
C MET A 160 -6.55 -6.49 -4.74
N GLY A 161 -6.44 -7.70 -4.17
CA GLY A 161 -5.22 -8.46 -4.09
C GLY A 161 -4.26 -7.88 -3.06
N TRP A 162 -3.02 -7.67 -3.49
CA TRP A 162 -1.90 -7.30 -2.63
C TRP A 162 -1.21 -6.03 -3.14
N ARG A 163 -0.54 -5.36 -2.22
CA ARG A 163 0.32 -4.21 -2.45
C ARG A 163 1.77 -4.62 -2.25
N LEU A 164 2.58 -4.38 -3.27
CA LEU A 164 4.02 -4.62 -3.26
C LEU A 164 4.74 -3.27 -3.39
N ILE A 165 5.65 -3.02 -2.45
CA ILE A 165 6.59 -1.91 -2.47
C ILE A 165 7.98 -2.50 -2.62
N ALA A 166 8.66 -2.14 -3.71
CA ALA A 166 10.00 -2.62 -4.02
C ALA A 166 10.92 -1.46 -4.38
N LYS A 167 12.24 -1.67 -4.29
CA LYS A 167 13.20 -0.70 -4.82
C LYS A 167 12.92 -0.46 -6.31
N LYS A 168 13.07 0.78 -6.76
CA LYS A 168 12.88 1.14 -8.17
C LYS A 168 13.89 0.36 -9.02
N GLY A 169 13.39 -0.30 -10.07
CA GLY A 169 14.20 -1.17 -10.93
C GLY A 169 14.43 -2.58 -10.39
N ALA A 170 13.83 -2.96 -9.26
CA ALA A 170 13.88 -4.33 -8.77
C ALA A 170 13.24 -5.33 -9.74
N ASN A 171 13.78 -6.54 -9.79
CA ASN A 171 13.28 -7.59 -10.68
C ASN A 171 12.09 -8.29 -10.03
N LEU A 172 10.89 -8.08 -10.58
CA LEU A 172 9.65 -8.66 -10.05
C LEU A 172 9.65 -10.19 -10.08
N SER A 173 10.33 -10.81 -11.04
CA SER A 173 10.44 -12.27 -11.13
C SER A 173 11.26 -12.86 -9.99
N GLU A 174 12.18 -12.09 -9.39
CA GLU A 174 12.95 -12.51 -8.21
C GLU A 174 12.14 -12.36 -6.93
N ILE A 175 11.28 -11.33 -6.86
CA ILE A 175 10.41 -11.08 -5.71
C ILE A 175 9.22 -12.04 -5.69
N ILE A 176 8.56 -12.22 -6.84
CA ILE A 176 7.41 -13.10 -7.04
C ILE A 176 7.72 -14.01 -8.24
N PRO A 177 8.34 -15.18 -8.00
CA PRO A 177 8.62 -16.16 -9.03
C PRO A 177 7.39 -16.55 -9.85
N GLY A 178 7.57 -16.56 -11.16
CA GLY A 178 6.50 -16.86 -12.13
C GLY A 178 5.55 -15.69 -12.39
N SER A 179 5.65 -14.57 -11.68
CA SER A 179 4.75 -13.44 -11.91
C SER A 179 4.89 -12.85 -13.32
N GLN A 180 3.76 -12.36 -13.83
CA GLN A 180 3.70 -11.68 -15.11
C GLN A 180 3.41 -10.20 -14.89
N VAL A 181 4.11 -9.33 -15.60
CA VAL A 181 3.82 -7.90 -15.57
C VAL A 181 2.65 -7.62 -16.51
N GLY A 182 1.54 -7.13 -15.95
CA GLY A 182 0.35 -6.75 -16.70
C GLY A 182 0.28 -5.25 -16.99
N ASP A 183 -0.62 -4.87 -17.90
CA ASP A 183 -0.86 -3.46 -18.23
C ASP A 183 -1.71 -2.75 -17.15
N VAL A 184 -1.42 -1.48 -16.92
CA VAL A 184 -2.12 -0.64 -15.95
C VAL A 184 -3.62 -0.54 -16.27
N GLN A 185 -4.00 -0.58 -17.56
CA GLN A 185 -5.40 -0.53 -17.98
C GLN A 185 -6.19 -1.77 -17.54
N ASP A 186 -5.54 -2.93 -17.47
CA ASP A 186 -6.20 -4.15 -16.99
C ASP A 186 -6.46 -4.07 -15.48
N TYR A 187 -5.53 -3.49 -14.73
CA TYR A 187 -5.76 -3.21 -13.31
C TYR A 187 -6.89 -2.19 -13.09
N HIS A 188 -6.97 -1.14 -13.91
CA HIS A 188 -8.09 -0.19 -13.87
C HIS A 188 -9.42 -0.88 -14.18
N ARG A 189 -9.46 -1.71 -15.22
CA ARG A 189 -10.64 -2.50 -15.58
C ARG A 189 -11.04 -3.45 -14.45
N HIS A 190 -10.08 -4.08 -13.78
CA HIS A 190 -10.33 -4.92 -12.61
C HIS A 190 -11.00 -4.11 -11.51
N ARG A 191 -10.45 -2.94 -11.14
CA ARG A 191 -11.04 -2.02 -10.16
C ARG A 191 -12.49 -1.67 -10.48
N TYR A 192 -12.75 -1.14 -11.68
CA TYR A 192 -14.10 -0.72 -12.08
C TYR A 192 -15.13 -1.85 -12.06
N LYS A 193 -14.71 -3.10 -12.22
CA LYS A 193 -15.60 -4.27 -12.10
C LYS A 193 -16.01 -4.58 -10.65
N GLN A 194 -15.23 -4.13 -9.66
CA GLN A 194 -15.48 -4.38 -8.24
C GLN A 194 -16.19 -3.21 -7.53
N GLY A 195 -16.22 -2.03 -8.16
CA GLY A 195 -16.76 -0.78 -7.60
C GLY A 195 -15.66 0.17 -7.16
#